data_AF-A0A5E4CVF0-F1
#
_entry.id   AF-A0A5E4CVF0-F1
#
_cell.length_a   1.000
_cell.length_b   1.000
_cell.length_c   1.000
_cell.angle_alpha   90.00
_cell.angle_beta   90.00
_cell.angle_gamma   90.00
#
_symmetry.space_group_name_H-M   'P 1'
#
loop_
_entity.id
_entity.type
_entity.pdbx_description
1 polymer ?
#
loop_
_entity_poly.entity_id
_entity_poly.type
_entity_poly.pdbx_seq_one_letter_code
_entity_poly.pdbx_strand_id
1 'polypeptide(L)'
;SLGGNSHTLMIACVSPADSNLEETLNTLRYADRARKIKNKPVINIDPQTAELNHLKQQVQQLQVLLLQAHGGTLPRSINVEPSENLQSLMEKNQSLTDENEKLSRGLSEAAGQTAQMLERIILTEQANEKMNAKLEELRQHAACKLDLQKLVETLEDQELKENVEIIRNLQQVITQLSDETVACMTAAIDTAVEPETQVETSPETSRSSDAFTTQHALRQAQMSKELIELNKALALKEALAKKMTQNDSQLQPIQFQYQDNIKNLELEVISLQKEKEELVLELQTAKKDVNQAK
;
A
#
# COMPACT_ATOMS: atom_id res chain seq x y z
N SER A 1 2.97 -46.55 23.16
CA SER A 1 1.81 -45.65 23.39
C SER A 1 1.17 -45.32 22.06
N LEU A 2 0.04 -45.95 21.74
CA LEU A 2 -0.74 -45.67 20.54
C LEU A 2 -1.80 -44.62 20.88
N GLY A 3 -1.94 -43.56 20.06
CA GLY A 3 -2.91 -42.48 20.27
C GLY A 3 -2.45 -41.33 21.18
N GLY A 4 -1.15 -41.18 21.45
CA GLY A 4 -0.62 -40.21 22.40
C GLY A 4 0.33 -39.15 21.80
N ASN A 5 1.12 -38.52 22.66
CA ASN A 5 2.20 -37.60 22.29
C ASN A 5 3.45 -38.39 21.86
N SER A 6 3.46 -38.90 20.63
CA SER A 6 4.62 -39.55 20.02
C SER A 6 4.51 -39.62 18.50
N HIS A 7 5.65 -39.55 17.82
CA HIS A 7 5.77 -39.98 16.43
C HIS A 7 5.90 -41.51 16.42
N THR A 8 4.90 -42.21 15.84
CA THR A 8 4.89 -43.67 15.80
C THR A 8 4.94 -44.15 14.36
N LEU A 9 5.87 -45.08 14.08
CA LEU A 9 5.99 -45.80 12.83
C LEU A 9 5.72 -47.29 13.09
N MET A 10 4.92 -47.92 12.23
CA MET A 10 4.71 -49.36 12.23
C MET A 10 5.22 -49.94 10.92
N ILE A 11 6.08 -50.97 11.00
CA ILE A 11 6.58 -51.71 9.85
C ILE A 11 5.94 -53.09 9.88
N ALA A 12 5.17 -53.41 8.84
CA ALA A 12 4.56 -54.72 8.67
C ALA A 12 5.47 -55.59 7.79
N CYS A 13 6.12 -56.59 8.37
CA CYS A 13 6.95 -57.54 7.64
C CYS A 13 6.08 -58.73 7.22
N VAL A 14 6.02 -59.02 5.92
CA VAL A 14 5.19 -60.09 5.36
C VAL A 14 6.00 -60.98 4.42
N SER A 15 5.57 -62.23 4.28
CA SER A 15 6.20 -63.23 3.40
C SER A 15 5.42 -63.33 2.09
N PRO A 16 6.09 -63.38 0.92
CA PRO A 16 5.43 -63.54 -0.37
C PRO A 16 5.07 -64.99 -0.70
N ALA A 17 5.36 -65.97 0.17
CA ALA A 17 5.09 -67.37 -0.08
C ALA A 17 3.60 -67.71 0.10
N ASP A 18 3.06 -68.53 -0.80
CA ASP A 18 1.65 -68.95 -0.79
C ASP A 18 1.26 -69.69 0.50
N SER A 19 2.21 -70.42 1.11
CA SER A 19 2.00 -71.10 2.39
C SER A 19 1.66 -70.15 3.54
N ASN A 20 2.08 -68.89 3.43
CA ASN A 20 1.94 -67.86 4.47
C ASN A 20 0.85 -66.84 4.12
N LEU A 21 0.02 -67.11 3.10
CA LEU A 21 -0.99 -66.18 2.61
C LEU A 21 -1.95 -65.72 3.71
N GLU A 22 -2.40 -66.64 4.57
CA GLU A 22 -3.33 -66.35 5.65
C GLU A 22 -2.72 -65.42 6.71
N GLU A 23 -1.48 -65.68 7.14
CA GLU A 23 -0.76 -64.86 8.11
C GLU A 23 -0.37 -63.48 7.53
N THR A 24 0.01 -63.45 6.26
CA THR A 24 0.26 -62.20 5.52
C THR A 24 -1.02 -61.35 5.48
N LEU A 25 -2.18 -61.95 5.21
CA LEU A 25 -3.46 -61.25 5.22
C LEU A 25 -3.82 -60.70 6.60
N ASN A 26 -3.60 -61.50 7.66
CA ASN A 26 -3.85 -61.07 9.05
C ASN A 26 -2.95 -59.89 9.45
N THR A 27 -1.67 -59.93 9.07
CA THR A 27 -0.70 -58.86 9.31
C THR A 27 -1.09 -57.57 8.58
N LEU A 28 -1.49 -57.67 7.31
CA LEU A 28 -1.95 -56.52 6.52
C LEU A 28 -3.24 -55.90 7.08
N ARG A 29 -4.19 -56.74 7.54
CA ARG A 29 -5.42 -56.26 8.21
C ARG A 29 -5.12 -55.54 9.51
N TYR A 30 -4.13 -56.01 10.28
CA TYR A 30 -3.70 -55.32 11.49
C TYR A 30 -3.01 -53.98 11.15
N ALA A 31 -2.15 -53.95 10.14
CA ALA A 31 -1.52 -52.72 9.66
C ALA A 31 -2.56 -51.69 9.18
N ASP A 32 -3.63 -52.13 8.50
CA ASP A 32 -4.73 -51.27 8.09
C ASP A 32 -5.47 -50.62 9.29
N ARG A 33 -5.68 -51.38 10.36
CA ARG A 33 -6.26 -50.87 11.61
C ARG A 33 -5.31 -49.90 12.30
N ALA A 34 -4.02 -50.24 12.41
CA ALA A 34 -3.01 -49.39 13.03
C ALA A 34 -2.83 -48.06 12.30
N ARG A 35 -2.94 -48.04 10.96
CA ARG A 35 -2.91 -46.81 10.15
C ARG A 35 -4.00 -45.81 10.52
N LYS A 36 -5.14 -46.29 11.05
CA LYS A 36 -6.27 -45.43 11.44
C LYS A 36 -6.07 -44.76 12.80
N ILE A 37 -5.04 -45.12 13.55
CA ILE A 37 -4.72 -44.52 14.85
C ILE A 37 -4.08 -43.14 14.61
N LYS A 38 -4.73 -42.08 15.10
CA LYS A 38 -4.22 -40.71 15.00
C LYS A 38 -3.48 -40.32 16.28
N ASN A 39 -2.17 -40.11 16.18
CA ASN A 39 -1.38 -39.51 17.26
C ASN A 39 -1.42 -37.98 17.19
N LYS A 40 -1.22 -37.32 18.33
CA LYS A 40 -1.07 -35.85 18.44
C LYS A 40 0.26 -35.53 19.10
N PRO A 41 1.38 -35.57 18.35
CA PRO A 41 2.67 -35.22 18.90
C PRO A 41 2.72 -33.72 19.23
N VAL A 42 3.16 -33.40 20.44
CA VAL A 42 3.39 -32.04 20.95
C VAL A 42 4.84 -31.97 21.40
N ILE A 43 5.52 -30.90 21.01
CA ILE A 43 6.91 -30.67 21.42
C ILE A 43 6.92 -30.50 22.94
N ASN A 44 7.63 -31.41 23.63
CA ASN A 44 7.82 -31.30 25.07
C ASN A 44 8.85 -30.20 25.32
N ILE A 45 8.35 -29.04 25.73
CA ILE A 45 9.17 -27.93 26.20
C ILE A 45 9.22 -28.05 27.71
N ASP A 46 10.43 -27.95 28.28
CA ASP A 46 10.58 -27.92 29.73
C ASP A 46 9.76 -26.76 30.32
N PRO A 47 8.99 -26.99 31.40
CA PRO A 47 8.10 -25.97 31.95
C PRO A 47 8.88 -24.70 32.34
N GLN A 48 10.11 -24.86 32.84
CA GLN A 48 11.00 -23.75 33.16
C GLN A 48 11.42 -22.95 31.91
N THR A 49 11.72 -23.63 30.80
CA THR A 49 12.09 -22.97 29.54
C THR A 49 10.89 -22.28 28.90
N ALA A 50 9.70 -22.88 28.97
CA ALA A 50 8.46 -22.26 28.51
C ALA A 50 8.13 -20.99 29.30
N GLU A 51 8.24 -21.05 30.63
CA GLU A 51 8.04 -19.90 31.52
C GLU A 51 9.08 -18.80 31.26
N LEU A 52 10.35 -19.16 31.12
CA LEU A 52 11.41 -18.21 30.78
C LEU A 52 11.18 -17.53 29.43
N ASN A 53 10.73 -18.26 28.41
CA ASN A 53 10.40 -17.69 27.10
C ASN A 53 9.17 -16.79 27.17
N HIS A 54 8.13 -17.18 27.91
CA HIS A 54 6.96 -16.37 28.15
C HIS A 54 7.32 -15.05 28.86
N LEU A 55 8.13 -15.12 29.92
CA LEU A 55 8.61 -13.95 30.64
C LEU A 55 9.46 -13.04 29.75
N LYS A 56 10.37 -13.60 28.94
CA LYS A 56 11.15 -12.83 27.96
C LYS A 56 10.25 -12.12 26.95
N GLN A 57 9.22 -12.79 26.44
CA GLN A 57 8.27 -12.21 25.51
C GLN A 57 7.46 -11.07 26.15
N GLN A 58 7.01 -11.24 27.39
CA GLN A 58 6.34 -10.18 28.15
C GLN A 58 7.25 -8.98 28.38
N VAL A 59 8.51 -9.21 28.78
CA VAL A 59 9.49 -8.13 28.95
C VAL A 59 9.70 -7.38 27.64
N GLN A 60 9.83 -8.08 26.52
CA GLN A 60 10.00 -7.45 25.21
C GLN A 60 8.76 -6.65 24.80
N GLN A 61 7.55 -7.17 25.01
CA GLN A 61 6.30 -6.45 24.73
C GLN A 61 6.18 -5.19 25.58
N LEU A 62 6.49 -5.28 26.88
CA LEU A 62 6.47 -4.14 27.78
C LEU A 62 7.53 -3.11 27.40
N GLN A 63 8.72 -3.53 26.96
CA GLN A 63 9.75 -2.63 26.45
C GLN A 63 9.28 -1.87 25.19
N VAL A 64 8.61 -2.55 24.26
CA VAL A 64 8.05 -1.91 23.06
C VAL A 64 6.95 -0.91 23.43
N LEU A 65 6.05 -1.29 24.33
CA LEU A 65 4.99 -0.39 24.81
C LEU A 65 5.56 0.83 25.53
N LEU A 66 6.59 0.66 26.36
CA LEU A 66 7.28 1.77 27.00
C LEU A 66 7.97 2.67 25.99
N LEU A 67 8.64 2.11 24.98
CA LEU A 67 9.28 2.88 23.91
C LEU A 67 8.27 3.70 23.12
N GLN A 68 7.11 3.12 22.80
CA GLN A 68 6.00 3.81 22.12
C GLN A 68 5.38 4.90 22.99
N ALA A 69 5.14 4.62 24.28
CA ALA A 69 4.57 5.59 25.22
C ALA A 69 5.49 6.78 25.49
N HIS A 70 6.81 6.59 25.43
CA HIS A 70 7.81 7.64 25.68
C HIS A 70 8.36 8.28 24.40
N GLY A 71 7.65 8.15 23.27
CA GLY A 71 8.01 8.83 22.01
C GLY A 71 9.39 8.44 21.46
N GLY A 72 9.81 7.19 21.66
CA GLY A 72 11.10 6.68 21.17
C GLY A 72 12.27 6.83 22.15
N THR A 73 12.05 7.28 23.39
CA THR A 73 13.11 7.39 24.41
C THR A 73 12.91 6.36 25.53
N LEU A 74 13.91 5.51 25.78
CA LEU A 74 13.88 4.55 26.89
C LEU A 74 14.08 5.29 28.23
N PRO A 75 13.33 4.94 29.29
CA PRO A 75 13.60 5.46 30.63
C PRO A 75 15.01 5.06 31.08
N ARG A 76 15.85 6.06 31.38
CA ARG A 76 17.24 5.94 31.85
C ARG A 76 17.41 5.13 33.16
N SER A 77 16.31 4.70 33.79
CA SER A 77 16.30 4.02 35.08
C SER A 77 16.36 2.49 35.01
N ILE A 78 16.38 1.88 33.82
CA ILE A 78 16.62 0.43 33.68
C ILE A 78 18.09 0.25 33.30
N ASN A 79 18.90 -0.07 34.31
CA ASN A 79 20.32 -0.40 34.22
C ASN A 79 20.51 -1.79 33.55
N VAL A 80 19.98 -1.95 32.35
CA VAL A 80 20.27 -3.07 31.47
C VAL A 80 21.00 -2.46 30.29
N GLU A 81 22.31 -2.68 30.26
CA GLU A 81 23.17 -2.40 29.11
C GLU A 81 22.38 -2.59 27.82
N PRO A 82 22.19 -1.54 26.99
CA PRO A 82 21.58 -1.72 25.70
C PRO A 82 22.50 -2.66 24.94
N SER A 83 22.08 -3.91 24.77
CA SER A 83 22.73 -4.85 23.88
C SER A 83 23.07 -4.10 22.60
N GLU A 84 24.36 -4.04 22.22
CA GLU A 84 24.86 -3.28 21.06
C GLU A 84 24.01 -3.53 19.79
N ASN A 85 23.37 -4.69 19.71
CA ASN A 85 22.42 -5.09 18.69
C ASN A 85 21.17 -4.20 18.60
N LEU A 86 20.60 -3.73 19.72
CA LEU A 86 19.40 -2.89 19.69
C LEU A 86 19.72 -1.48 19.17
N GLN A 87 20.86 -0.92 19.59
CA GLN A 87 21.29 0.41 19.14
C GLN A 87 21.68 0.39 17.65
N SER A 88 22.39 -0.65 17.21
CA SER A 88 22.66 -0.88 15.77
C SER A 88 21.38 -1.08 14.96
N LEU A 89 20.38 -1.78 15.51
CA LEU A 89 19.09 -2.00 14.83
C LEU A 89 18.26 -0.71 14.74
N MET A 90 18.34 0.17 15.75
CA MET A 90 17.71 1.48 15.72
C MET A 90 18.36 2.40 14.68
N GLU A 91 19.70 2.48 14.63
CA GLU A 91 20.41 3.24 13.59
C GLU A 91 20.08 2.73 12.19
N LYS A 92 20.02 1.41 12.00
CA LYS A 92 19.65 0.82 10.71
C LYS A 92 18.21 1.12 10.31
N ASN A 93 17.28 1.10 11.27
CA ASN A 93 15.90 1.53 11.01
C ASN A 93 15.85 3.01 10.63
N GLN A 94 16.58 3.87 11.34
CA GLN A 94 16.67 5.29 11.03
C GLN A 94 17.22 5.53 9.62
N SER A 95 18.28 4.82 9.22
CA SER A 95 18.82 4.94 7.87
C SER A 95 17.84 4.46 6.79
N LEU A 96 17.11 3.39 7.07
CA LEU A 96 16.10 2.85 6.14
C LEU A 96 14.88 3.77 6.03
N THR A 97 14.48 4.45 7.11
CA THR A 97 13.41 5.45 7.05
C THR A 97 13.83 6.66 6.23
N ASP A 98 15.06 7.15 6.42
CA ASP A 98 15.60 8.28 5.67
C ASP A 98 15.72 7.97 4.18
N GLU A 99 16.12 6.73 3.84
CA GLU A 99 16.20 6.26 2.46
C GLU A 99 14.81 6.10 1.83
N ASN A 100 13.83 5.55 2.56
CA ASN A 100 12.44 5.49 2.11
C ASN A 100 11.84 6.89 1.87
N GLU A 101 12.12 7.86 2.74
CA GLU A 101 11.69 9.23 2.54
C GLU A 101 12.34 9.86 1.29
N LYS A 102 13.63 9.62 1.06
CA LYS A 102 14.32 10.10 -0.15
C LYS A 102 13.72 9.49 -1.40
N LEU A 103 13.50 8.17 -1.42
CA LEU A 103 12.88 7.48 -2.55
C LEU A 103 11.44 7.96 -2.79
N SER A 104 10.66 8.14 -1.72
CA SER A 104 9.28 8.66 -1.82
C SER A 104 9.24 10.09 -2.36
N ARG A 105 10.17 10.96 -1.93
CA ARG A 105 10.32 12.31 -2.51
C ARG A 105 10.68 12.25 -3.99
N GLY A 106 11.67 11.44 -4.36
CA GLY A 106 12.07 11.27 -5.76
C GLY A 106 10.95 10.74 -6.66
N LEU A 107 10.17 9.78 -6.16
CA LEU A 107 9.00 9.26 -6.88
C LEU A 107 7.92 10.33 -7.06
N SER A 108 7.65 11.13 -6.03
CA SER A 108 6.69 12.23 -6.10
C SER A 108 7.13 13.33 -7.07
N GLU A 109 8.42 13.65 -7.10
CA GLU A 109 8.98 14.62 -8.05
C GLU A 109 8.90 14.12 -9.49
N ALA A 110 9.28 12.86 -9.73
CA ALA A 110 9.18 12.24 -11.04
C ALA A 110 7.71 12.20 -11.53
N ALA A 111 6.78 11.79 -10.67
CA ALA A 111 5.35 11.80 -10.98
C ALA A 111 4.83 13.21 -11.32
N GLY A 112 5.29 14.24 -10.58
CA GLY A 112 4.97 15.64 -10.86
C GLY A 112 5.50 16.11 -12.22
N GLN A 113 6.72 15.73 -12.58
CA GLN A 113 7.31 16.04 -13.89
C GLN A 113 6.55 15.35 -15.03
N THR A 114 6.17 14.08 -14.85
CA THR A 114 5.35 13.36 -15.84
C THR A 114 3.99 14.03 -16.03
N ALA A 115 3.33 14.46 -14.96
CA ALA A 115 2.05 15.16 -15.04
C ALA A 115 2.17 16.49 -15.83
N GLN A 116 3.21 17.29 -15.57
CA GLN A 116 3.46 18.53 -16.32
C GLN A 116 3.76 18.28 -17.80
N MET A 117 4.51 17.22 -18.11
CA MET A 117 4.79 16.83 -19.50
C MET A 117 3.51 16.43 -20.23
N LEU A 118 2.65 15.64 -19.59
CA LEU A 118 1.36 15.23 -20.15
C LEU A 118 0.43 16.42 -20.37
N GLU A 119 0.36 17.37 -19.44
CA GLU A 119 -0.41 18.61 -19.62
C GLU A 119 0.08 19.41 -20.83
N ARG A 120 1.40 19.55 -21.01
CA ARG A 120 1.96 20.18 -22.21
C ARG A 120 1.59 19.44 -23.49
N ILE A 121 1.68 18.10 -23.49
CA ILE A 121 1.31 17.28 -24.66
C ILE A 121 -0.14 17.51 -25.04
N ILE A 122 -1.07 17.43 -24.08
CA ILE A 122 -2.51 17.63 -24.31
C ILE A 122 -2.76 19.03 -24.89
N LEU A 123 -2.14 20.07 -24.34
CA LEU A 123 -2.31 21.44 -24.84
C LEU A 123 -1.77 21.60 -26.27
N THR A 124 -0.61 20.99 -26.57
CA THR A 124 -0.05 21.03 -27.93
C THR A 124 -0.89 20.25 -28.92
N GLU A 125 -1.46 19.13 -28.51
CA GLU A 125 -2.31 18.29 -29.34
C GLU A 125 -3.64 18.98 -29.65
N GLN A 126 -4.29 19.59 -28.66
CA GLN A 126 -5.47 20.43 -28.87
C GLN A 126 -5.21 21.62 -29.80
N ALA A 127 -4.04 22.26 -29.68
CA ALA A 127 -3.65 23.35 -30.57
C ALA A 127 -3.45 22.85 -32.02
N ASN A 128 -2.82 21.69 -32.18
CA ASN A 128 -2.62 21.04 -33.48
C ASN A 128 -3.94 20.60 -34.10
N GLU A 129 -4.86 19.99 -33.35
CA GLU A 129 -6.20 19.64 -33.83
C GLU A 129 -6.96 20.87 -34.33
N LYS A 130 -6.91 21.99 -33.57
CA LYS A 130 -7.55 23.24 -33.98
C LYS A 130 -6.91 23.83 -35.24
N MET A 131 -5.58 23.76 -35.37
CA MET A 131 -4.87 24.18 -36.58
C MET A 131 -5.29 23.32 -37.78
N ASN A 132 -5.32 22.00 -37.62
CA ASN A 132 -5.72 21.05 -38.64
C ASN A 132 -7.17 21.25 -39.07
N ALA A 133 -8.09 21.49 -38.13
CA ALA A 133 -9.47 21.84 -38.44
C ALA A 133 -9.58 23.12 -39.30
N LYS A 134 -8.76 24.14 -38.99
CA LYS A 134 -8.71 25.37 -39.78
C LYS A 134 -8.09 25.18 -41.17
N LEU A 135 -7.08 24.32 -41.29
CA LEU A 135 -6.51 23.93 -42.58
C LEU A 135 -7.51 23.14 -43.43
N GLU A 136 -8.30 22.25 -42.82
CA GLU A 136 -9.34 21.50 -43.51
C GLU A 136 -10.50 22.41 -43.96
N GLU A 137 -10.92 23.36 -43.11
CA GLU A 137 -11.88 24.42 -43.51
C GLU A 137 -11.37 25.22 -44.72
N LEU A 138 -10.07 25.56 -44.72
CA LEU A 138 -9.43 26.28 -45.83
C LEU A 138 -9.39 25.43 -47.11
N ARG A 139 -9.08 24.14 -47.00
CA ARG A 139 -9.11 23.17 -48.11
C ARG A 139 -10.51 23.01 -48.70
N GLN A 140 -11.53 23.01 -47.85
CA GLN A 140 -12.92 22.86 -48.27
C GLN A 140 -13.53 24.15 -48.84
N HIS A 141 -12.91 25.30 -48.59
CA HIS A 141 -13.36 26.61 -49.05
C HIS A 141 -13.47 26.65 -50.58
N ALA A 142 -14.55 27.26 -51.08
CA ALA A 142 -14.89 27.27 -52.50
C ALA A 142 -13.77 27.82 -53.40
N ALA A 143 -12.97 28.77 -52.89
CA ALA A 143 -11.82 29.34 -53.60
C ALA A 143 -10.73 28.32 -53.94
N CYS A 144 -10.55 27.28 -53.12
CA CYS A 144 -9.56 26.21 -53.33
C CYS A 144 -10.09 25.04 -54.17
N LYS A 145 -11.39 25.02 -54.51
CA LYS A 145 -12.04 24.01 -55.35
C LYS A 145 -12.31 24.49 -56.78
N LEU A 146 -12.06 25.77 -57.07
CA LEU A 146 -12.23 26.30 -58.42
C LEU A 146 -11.12 25.76 -59.33
N ASP A 147 -11.54 25.25 -60.49
CA ASP A 147 -10.66 24.75 -61.53
C ASP A 147 -10.12 25.94 -62.35
N LEU A 148 -9.18 26.68 -61.74
CA LEU A 148 -8.63 27.93 -62.29
C LEU A 148 -7.91 27.70 -63.63
N GLN A 149 -7.51 26.46 -63.94
CA GLN A 149 -6.91 26.05 -65.21
C GLN A 149 -7.81 26.43 -66.41
N LYS A 150 -9.11 26.10 -66.32
CA LYS A 150 -10.08 26.40 -67.38
C LYS A 150 -10.39 27.89 -67.46
N LEU A 151 -10.32 28.59 -66.34
CA LEU A 151 -10.63 30.02 -66.28
C LEU A 151 -9.54 30.85 -66.97
N VAL A 152 -8.26 30.50 -66.78
CA VAL A 152 -7.11 31.13 -67.47
C VAL A 152 -7.20 30.96 -68.98
N GLU A 153 -7.64 29.81 -69.47
CA GLU A 153 -7.79 29.52 -70.91
C GLU A 153 -8.91 30.35 -71.56
N THR A 154 -9.96 30.71 -70.82
CA THR A 154 -11.13 31.46 -71.33
C THR A 154 -10.99 32.98 -71.27
N LEU A 155 -9.98 33.51 -70.59
CA LEU A 155 -9.81 34.96 -70.42
C LEU A 155 -9.06 35.56 -71.63
N GLU A 156 -9.53 36.71 -72.13
CA GLU A 156 -8.86 37.46 -73.20
C GLU A 156 -7.92 38.54 -72.65
N ASP A 157 -8.17 39.00 -71.43
CA ASP A 157 -7.47 40.11 -70.79
C ASP A 157 -6.20 39.63 -70.05
N GLN A 158 -5.07 40.25 -70.37
CA GLN A 158 -3.74 39.80 -69.94
C GLN A 158 -3.51 40.06 -68.43
N GLU A 159 -4.05 41.16 -67.91
CA GLU A 159 -3.90 41.55 -66.49
C GLU A 159 -4.75 40.63 -65.59
N LEU A 160 -5.91 40.18 -66.08
CA LEU A 160 -6.72 39.16 -65.40
C LEU A 160 -6.07 37.78 -65.42
N LYS A 161 -5.36 37.42 -66.49
CA LYS A 161 -4.60 36.15 -66.54
C LYS A 161 -3.52 36.10 -65.47
N GLU A 162 -2.70 37.15 -65.37
CA GLU A 162 -1.64 37.23 -64.35
C GLU A 162 -2.22 37.15 -62.93
N ASN A 163 -3.33 37.86 -62.66
CA ASN A 163 -4.01 37.80 -61.37
C ASN A 163 -4.55 36.40 -61.03
N VAL A 164 -5.14 35.69 -62.00
CA VAL A 164 -5.62 34.31 -61.80
C VAL A 164 -4.46 33.34 -61.59
N GLU A 165 -3.32 33.57 -62.22
CA GLU A 165 -2.12 32.75 -62.10
C GLU A 165 -1.45 32.91 -60.71
N ILE A 166 -1.48 34.11 -60.13
CA ILE A 166 -1.10 34.36 -58.73
C ILE A 166 -2.00 33.59 -57.77
N ILE A 167 -3.31 33.59 -58.00
CA ILE A 167 -4.28 32.85 -57.18
C ILE A 167 -4.04 31.33 -57.31
N ARG A 168 -3.69 30.84 -58.51
CA ARG A 168 -3.33 29.44 -58.76
C ARG A 168 -2.08 29.03 -57.96
N ASN A 169 -1.05 29.88 -57.95
CA ASN A 169 0.17 29.63 -57.17
C ASN A 169 -0.12 29.61 -55.66
N LEU A 170 -0.95 30.53 -55.17
CA LEU A 170 -1.42 30.53 -53.77
C LEU A 170 -2.19 29.24 -53.44
N GLN A 171 -3.08 28.79 -54.31
CA GLN A 171 -3.82 27.53 -54.14
C GLN A 171 -2.86 26.32 -54.06
N GLN A 172 -1.83 26.28 -54.90
CA GLN A 172 -0.84 25.19 -54.90
C GLN A 172 -0.05 25.15 -53.57
N VAL A 173 0.36 26.30 -53.04
CA VAL A 173 1.05 26.41 -51.74
C VAL A 173 0.15 25.95 -50.57
N ILE A 174 -1.13 26.33 -50.60
CA ILE A 174 -2.11 25.88 -49.58
C ILE A 174 -2.27 24.36 -49.62
N THR A 175 -2.30 23.75 -50.81
CA THR A 175 -2.47 22.30 -50.97
C THR A 175 -1.24 21.55 -50.45
N GLN A 176 -0.03 22.02 -50.82
CA GLN A 176 1.24 21.47 -50.34
C GLN A 176 1.39 21.52 -48.81
N LEU A 177 1.07 22.68 -48.20
CA LEU A 177 1.08 22.84 -46.74
C LEU A 177 0.13 21.85 -46.06
N SER A 178 -1.04 21.59 -46.65
CA SER A 178 -2.02 20.64 -46.11
C SER A 178 -1.58 19.17 -46.25
N ASP A 179 -0.93 18.80 -47.36
CA ASP A 179 -0.50 17.43 -47.61
C ASP A 179 0.78 17.09 -46.80
N GLU A 180 1.69 18.06 -46.60
CA GLU A 180 2.85 17.90 -45.71
C GLU A 180 2.46 17.71 -44.24
N THR A 181 1.39 18.37 -43.78
CA THR A 181 0.88 18.17 -42.41
C THR A 181 0.31 16.77 -42.23
N VAL A 182 -0.42 16.25 -43.22
CA VAL A 182 -0.94 14.87 -43.19
C VAL A 182 0.21 13.85 -43.24
N ALA A 183 1.21 14.06 -44.11
CA ALA A 183 2.36 13.18 -44.24
C ALA A 183 3.18 13.07 -42.94
N CYS A 184 3.40 14.19 -42.25
CA CYS A 184 4.09 14.23 -40.96
C CYS A 184 3.32 13.45 -39.87
N MET A 185 1.99 13.52 -39.86
CA MET A 185 1.17 12.75 -38.92
C MET A 185 1.26 11.24 -39.18
N THR A 186 1.21 10.80 -40.44
CA THR A 186 1.39 9.38 -40.80
C THR A 186 2.78 8.85 -40.42
N ALA A 187 3.84 9.63 -40.62
CA ALA A 187 5.19 9.22 -40.25
C ALA A 187 5.40 9.10 -38.73
N ALA A 188 4.74 9.95 -37.94
CA ALA A 188 4.78 9.87 -36.48
C ALA A 188 4.07 8.61 -35.95
N ILE A 189 3.03 8.14 -36.63
CA ILE A 189 2.30 6.90 -36.30
C ILE A 189 3.18 5.66 -36.57
N ASP A 190 3.89 5.63 -37.70
CA ASP A 190 4.75 4.50 -38.07
C ASP A 190 6.00 4.38 -37.19
N THR A 191 6.50 5.50 -36.65
CA THR A 191 7.70 5.50 -35.79
C THR A 191 7.40 5.05 -34.34
N ALA A 192 6.13 5.01 -33.93
CA ALA A 192 5.72 4.57 -32.59
C ALA A 192 5.55 3.04 -32.46
N VAL A 193 5.72 2.29 -33.56
CA VAL A 193 5.69 0.82 -33.59
C VAL A 193 7.13 0.28 -33.58
N GLU A 194 7.78 0.34 -32.42
CA GLU A 194 8.92 -0.55 -32.11
C GLU A 194 8.40 -1.75 -31.29
N PRO A 195 8.96 -2.96 -31.48
CA PRO A 195 8.25 -4.20 -31.29
C PRO A 195 8.43 -4.74 -29.86
N GLU A 196 7.36 -4.81 -29.08
CA GLU A 196 7.29 -5.77 -27.98
C GLU A 196 6.07 -6.70 -28.13
N THR A 197 6.40 -7.96 -28.42
CA THR A 197 5.61 -9.19 -28.20
C THR A 197 4.34 -9.42 -29.03
N GLN A 198 4.54 -10.21 -30.10
CA GLN A 198 3.67 -11.25 -30.68
C GLN A 198 2.28 -11.44 -30.06
N VAL A 199 1.22 -11.13 -30.82
CA VAL A 199 0.05 -12.01 -31.02
C VAL A 199 -0.51 -11.74 -32.43
N GLU A 200 -0.61 -12.80 -33.24
CA GLU A 200 -1.34 -12.81 -34.51
C GLU A 200 -2.83 -12.55 -34.30
N THR A 201 -3.42 -11.64 -35.06
CA THR A 201 -4.63 -11.91 -35.88
C THR A 201 -4.97 -10.72 -36.80
N SER A 202 -5.10 -11.05 -38.09
CA SER A 202 -5.84 -10.48 -39.23
C SER A 202 -6.42 -9.05 -39.24
N PRO A 203 -6.52 -8.43 -40.45
CA PRO A 203 -6.66 -6.99 -40.64
C PRO A 203 -8.12 -6.59 -40.82
N GLU A 204 -8.62 -5.64 -40.03
CA GLU A 204 -9.74 -4.73 -40.36
C GLU A 204 -10.12 -3.94 -39.10
N THR A 205 -9.54 -2.75 -38.88
CA THR A 205 -10.16 -1.63 -38.13
C THR A 205 -9.22 -0.41 -38.07
N SER A 206 -9.19 0.40 -39.14
CA SER A 206 -8.48 1.68 -39.20
C SER A 206 -9.28 2.83 -38.53
N ARG A 207 -9.90 2.57 -37.37
CA ARG A 207 -10.68 3.59 -36.63
C ARG A 207 -10.53 3.54 -35.09
N SER A 208 -9.67 2.68 -34.54
CA SER A 208 -9.57 2.49 -33.08
C SER A 208 -8.27 3.01 -32.43
N SER A 209 -7.28 3.47 -33.20
CA SER A 209 -5.97 3.87 -32.65
C SER A 209 -6.06 5.15 -31.80
N ASP A 210 -6.74 6.20 -32.28
CA ASP A 210 -6.96 7.45 -31.52
C ASP A 210 -7.82 7.23 -30.26
N ALA A 211 -8.74 6.26 -30.32
CA ALA A 211 -9.55 5.88 -29.17
C ALA A 211 -8.70 5.19 -28.09
N PHE A 212 -7.66 4.46 -28.47
CA PHE A 212 -6.80 3.74 -27.53
C PHE A 212 -5.83 4.68 -26.80
N THR A 213 -5.25 5.66 -27.49
CA THR A 213 -4.39 6.70 -26.88
C THR A 213 -5.18 7.64 -25.98
N THR A 214 -6.36 8.11 -26.42
CA THR A 214 -7.25 8.92 -25.57
C THR A 214 -7.75 8.14 -24.36
N GLN A 215 -8.11 6.87 -24.52
CA GLN A 215 -8.54 6.01 -23.41
C GLN A 215 -7.40 5.71 -22.43
N HIS A 216 -6.17 5.54 -22.92
CA HIS A 216 -4.99 5.38 -22.07
C HIS A 216 -4.69 6.65 -21.27
N ALA A 217 -4.70 7.82 -21.92
CA ALA A 217 -4.51 9.11 -21.26
C ALA A 217 -5.59 9.40 -20.20
N LEU A 218 -6.86 9.10 -20.51
CA LEU A 218 -7.98 9.29 -19.60
C LEU A 218 -7.91 8.34 -18.40
N ARG A 219 -7.50 7.09 -18.62
CA ARG A 219 -7.24 6.12 -17.54
C ARG A 219 -6.08 6.57 -16.65
N GLN A 220 -5.01 7.11 -17.24
CA GLN A 220 -3.86 7.63 -16.48
C GLN A 220 -4.23 8.87 -15.66
N ALA A 221 -5.08 9.76 -16.19
CA ALA A 221 -5.62 10.91 -15.47
C ALA A 221 -6.53 10.49 -14.30
N GLN A 222 -7.35 9.44 -14.47
CA GLN A 222 -8.15 8.87 -13.39
C GLN A 222 -7.27 8.30 -12.27
N MET A 223 -6.24 7.53 -12.61
CA MET A 223 -5.29 7.00 -11.63
C MET A 223 -4.56 8.12 -10.87
N SER A 224 -4.18 9.21 -11.56
CA SER A 224 -3.59 10.40 -10.94
C SER A 224 -4.56 11.07 -9.97
N LYS A 225 -5.83 11.21 -10.35
CA LYS A 225 -6.88 11.75 -9.47
C LYS A 225 -7.08 10.88 -8.22
N GLU A 226 -7.14 9.56 -8.37
CA GLU A 226 -7.24 8.62 -7.25
C GLU A 226 -6.03 8.73 -6.33
N LEU A 227 -4.81 8.85 -6.86
CA LEU A 227 -3.60 9.06 -6.06
C LEU A 227 -3.65 10.37 -5.26
N ILE A 228 -4.14 11.46 -5.84
CA ILE A 228 -4.29 12.75 -5.14
C ILE A 228 -5.32 12.63 -4.01
N GLU A 229 -6.46 11.98 -4.28
CA GLU A 229 -7.50 11.74 -3.26
C GLU A 229 -6.97 10.86 -2.13
N LEU A 230 -6.22 9.81 -2.46
CA LEU A 230 -5.62 8.91 -1.47
C LEU A 230 -4.56 9.63 -0.62
N ASN A 231 -3.70 10.44 -1.24
CA ASN A 231 -2.73 11.28 -0.53
C ASN A 231 -3.41 12.29 0.40
N LYS A 232 -4.51 12.91 -0.04
CA LYS A 232 -5.30 13.81 0.81
C LYS A 232 -5.91 13.07 2.01
N ALA A 233 -6.45 11.87 1.77
CA ALA A 233 -6.99 11.03 2.84
C ALA A 233 -5.90 10.58 3.83
N LEU A 234 -4.71 10.25 3.33
CA LEU A 234 -3.56 9.87 4.13
C LEU A 234 -3.09 11.04 5.01
N ALA A 235 -2.94 12.24 4.44
CA ALA A 235 -2.60 13.45 5.21
C ALA A 235 -3.62 13.77 6.32
N LEU A 236 -4.92 13.59 6.04
CA LEU A 236 -5.97 13.75 7.05
C LEU A 236 -5.87 12.70 8.17
N LYS A 237 -5.59 11.43 7.81
CA LYS A 237 -5.38 10.36 8.80
C LYS A 237 -4.13 10.59 9.65
N GLU A 238 -3.03 11.05 9.06
CA GLU A 238 -1.81 11.40 9.79
C GLU A 238 -2.04 12.58 10.74
N ALA A 239 -2.75 13.61 10.30
CA ALA A 239 -3.12 14.74 11.16
C ALA A 239 -4.02 14.32 12.32
N LEU A 240 -4.98 13.42 12.07
CA LEU A 240 -5.83 12.84 13.12
C LEU A 240 -5.00 12.02 14.11
N ALA A 241 -4.11 11.14 13.61
CA ALA A 241 -3.22 10.34 14.45
C ALA A 241 -2.33 11.23 15.34
N LYS A 242 -1.76 12.30 14.79
CA LYS A 242 -1.00 13.31 15.57
C LYS A 242 -1.86 13.98 16.65
N LYS A 243 -3.13 14.30 16.35
CA LYS A 243 -4.04 14.85 17.37
C LYS A 243 -4.40 13.84 18.44
N MET A 244 -4.58 12.56 18.08
CA MET A 244 -4.85 11.49 19.05
C MET A 244 -3.67 11.30 20.00
N THR A 245 -2.45 11.21 19.49
CA THR A 245 -1.25 11.08 20.34
C THR A 245 -1.02 12.32 21.21
N GLN A 246 -1.32 13.51 20.70
CA GLN A 246 -1.27 14.74 21.49
C GLN A 246 -2.33 14.75 22.61
N ASN A 247 -3.55 14.28 22.34
CA ASN A 247 -4.59 14.17 23.37
C ASN A 247 -4.25 13.11 24.42
N ASP A 248 -3.75 11.94 24.00
CA ASP A 248 -3.32 10.87 24.92
C ASP A 248 -2.18 11.34 25.85
N SER A 249 -1.22 12.12 25.33
CA SER A 249 -0.17 12.71 26.16
C SER A 249 -0.67 13.77 27.14
N GLN A 250 -1.80 14.45 26.85
CA GLN A 250 -2.48 15.34 27.82
C GLN A 250 -3.32 14.57 28.84
N LEU A 251 -3.87 13.42 28.47
CA LEU A 251 -4.70 12.59 29.34
C LEU A 251 -3.87 11.78 30.34
N GLN A 252 -2.65 11.36 29.96
CA GLN A 252 -1.77 10.59 30.83
C GLN A 252 -1.47 11.23 32.21
N PRO A 253 -1.10 12.52 32.30
CA PRO A 253 -0.88 13.19 33.58
C PRO A 253 -2.14 13.19 34.46
N ILE A 254 -3.31 13.39 33.85
CA ILE A 254 -4.60 13.39 34.55
C ILE A 254 -4.88 11.98 35.08
N GLN A 255 -4.68 10.93 34.28
CA GLN A 255 -4.82 9.55 34.73
C GLN A 255 -3.86 9.21 35.87
N PHE A 256 -2.60 9.65 35.79
CA PHE A 256 -1.62 9.44 36.85
C PHE A 256 -2.04 10.13 38.16
N GLN A 257 -2.52 11.38 38.08
CA GLN A 257 -3.06 12.09 39.24
C GLN A 257 -4.27 11.38 39.87
N TYR A 258 -5.21 10.88 39.07
CA TYR A 258 -6.33 10.10 39.59
C TYR A 258 -5.87 8.79 40.22
N GLN A 259 -4.90 8.12 39.62
CA GLN A 259 -4.36 6.87 40.15
C GLN A 259 -3.64 7.07 41.50
N ASP A 260 -2.85 8.13 41.63
CA ASP A 260 -2.21 8.49 42.91
C ASP A 260 -3.24 8.90 43.96
N ASN A 261 -4.26 9.67 43.59
CA ASN A 261 -5.35 10.02 44.50
C ASN A 261 -6.11 8.78 44.99
N ILE A 262 -6.39 7.81 44.11
CA ILE A 262 -7.03 6.55 44.49
C ILE A 262 -6.16 5.78 45.49
N LYS A 263 -4.85 5.64 45.22
CA LYS A 263 -3.93 4.96 46.15
C LYS A 263 -3.86 5.66 47.51
N ASN A 264 -3.84 7.00 47.53
CA ASN A 264 -3.82 7.76 48.78
C ASN A 264 -5.11 7.53 49.58
N LEU A 265 -6.26 7.56 48.92
CA LEU A 265 -7.55 7.27 49.56
C LEU A 265 -7.63 5.80 50.04
N GLU A 266 -7.10 4.85 49.29
CA GLU A 266 -7.03 3.44 49.71
C GLU A 266 -6.16 3.28 50.97
N LEU A 267 -5.01 3.95 51.03
CA LEU A 267 -4.15 3.95 52.22
C LEU A 267 -4.84 4.59 53.43
N GLU A 268 -5.57 5.67 53.22
CA GLU A 268 -6.35 6.34 54.28
C GLU A 268 -7.52 5.46 54.76
N VAL A 269 -8.20 4.75 53.87
CA VAL A 269 -9.23 3.77 54.25
C VAL A 269 -8.63 2.64 55.08
N ILE A 270 -7.46 2.14 54.71
CA ILE A 270 -6.75 1.09 55.46
C ILE A 270 -6.33 1.61 56.85
N SER A 271 -5.79 2.82 56.95
CA SER A 271 -5.39 3.39 58.24
C SER A 271 -6.59 3.59 59.17
N LEU A 272 -7.70 4.13 58.65
CA LEU A 272 -8.94 4.33 59.40
C LEU A 272 -9.59 3.00 59.80
N GLN A 273 -9.52 1.97 58.96
CA GLN A 273 -9.99 0.63 59.32
C GLN A 273 -9.18 0.03 60.47
N LYS A 274 -7.86 0.20 60.45
CA LYS A 274 -6.98 -0.26 61.52
C LYS A 274 -7.26 0.47 62.84
N GLU A 275 -7.38 1.80 62.80
CA GLU A 275 -7.72 2.60 64.00
C GLU A 275 -9.10 2.20 64.56
N LYS A 276 -10.08 1.95 63.69
CA LYS A 276 -11.39 1.44 64.09
C LYS A 276 -11.29 0.08 64.79
N GLU A 277 -10.50 -0.85 64.27
CA GLU A 277 -10.29 -2.17 64.89
C GLU A 277 -9.62 -2.06 66.26
N GLU A 278 -8.61 -1.19 66.39
CA GLU A 278 -7.92 -0.91 67.66
C GLU A 278 -8.89 -0.33 68.70
N LEU A 279 -9.68 0.69 68.34
CA LEU A 279 -10.69 1.28 69.23
C LEU A 279 -11.79 0.28 69.61
N VAL A 280 -12.18 -0.61 68.70
CA VAL A 280 -13.16 -1.68 69.02
C VAL A 280 -12.57 -2.68 70.01
N LEU A 281 -11.30 -3.04 69.87
CA LEU A 281 -10.60 -3.90 70.83
C LEU A 281 -10.53 -3.24 72.21
N GLU A 282 -10.16 -1.96 72.29
CA GLU A 282 -10.14 -1.20 73.54
C GLU A 282 -11.52 -1.10 74.20
N LEU A 283 -12.59 -0.89 73.41
CA LEU A 283 -13.95 -0.91 73.94
C LEU A 283 -14.36 -2.28 74.47
N GLN A 284 -13.89 -3.37 73.83
CA GLN A 284 -14.16 -4.73 74.31
C GLN A 284 -13.40 -5.06 75.59
N THR A 285 -12.15 -4.63 75.74
CA THR A 285 -11.38 -4.80 76.97
C THR A 285 -11.99 -3.99 78.10
N ALA A 286 -12.28 -2.71 77.87
CA ALA A 286 -12.94 -1.85 78.86
C ALA A 286 -14.31 -2.41 79.32
N LYS A 287 -15.11 -2.98 78.41
CA LYS A 287 -16.37 -3.66 78.77
C LYS A 287 -16.15 -4.92 79.61
N LYS A 288 -15.10 -5.70 79.34
CA LYS A 288 -14.76 -6.88 80.15
C LYS A 288 -14.33 -6.46 81.56
N ASP A 289 -13.52 -5.42 81.68
CA ASP A 289 -13.04 -4.91 82.95
C ASP A 289 -14.19 -4.35 83.80
N VAL A 290 -15.14 -3.63 83.19
CA VAL A 290 -16.36 -3.14 83.87
C VAL A 290 -17.28 -4.28 84.33
N ASN A 291 -17.34 -5.38 83.57
CA ASN A 291 -18.13 -6.57 83.95
C ASN A 291 -17.45 -7.43 85.01
N GLN A 292 -16.13 -7.36 85.17
CA GLN A 292 -15.39 -8.03 86.25
C GLN A 292 -15.37 -7.21 87.55
N ALA A 293 -15.58 -5.89 87.47
CA ALA A 293 -15.61 -4.98 88.61
C ALA A 293 -17.01 -4.82 89.27
N LYS A 294 -18.04 -5.53 88.77
CA LYS A 294 -19.39 -5.60 89.36
C LYS A 294 -19.65 -6.99 89.93
#